data_AF-A0A5P9I6W7-F1
#
_entry.id   AF-A0A5P9I6W7-F1
#
_cell.length_a   1.000
_cell.length_b   1.000
_cell.length_c   1.000
_cell.angle_alpha   90.00
_cell.angle_beta   90.00
_cell.angle_gamma   90.00
#
_symmetry.space_group_name_H-M   'P 1'
#
loop_
_entity.id
_entity.type
_entity.pdbx_description
1 polymer ?
#
loop_
_entity_poly.entity_id
_entity_poly.type
_entity_poly.pdbx_seq_one_letter_code
_entity_poly.pdbx_strand_id
1 'polypeptide(L)'
;MSTTGKPDDELSAAFAAARRTAPEPDADFLARVLGDAEAVQDRLNEAEVAEREATRRRGARASVGWRGVFRALGGWPAVTGLSAAAITGLWLGVAPPDGVSATAQLVWGEDITLALQPDIGTELFPDEEG
;
A
#
# COMPACT_ATOMS: atom_id res chain seq x y z
N MET A 1 33.29 45.75 5.00
CA MET A 1 31.99 45.16 5.39
C MET A 1 31.22 44.90 4.11
N SER A 2 31.34 43.69 3.56
CA SER A 2 30.65 43.30 2.33
C SER A 2 29.24 42.82 2.69
N THR A 3 28.23 43.63 2.39
CA THR A 3 26.83 43.20 2.47
C THR A 3 26.48 42.43 1.20
N THR A 4 26.96 41.20 1.09
CA THR A 4 26.48 40.28 0.04
C THR A 4 25.33 39.48 0.64
N GLY A 5 24.17 40.12 0.79
CA GLY A 5 22.92 39.38 0.96
C GLY A 5 22.67 38.59 -0.32
N LYS A 6 22.33 37.30 -0.22
CA LYS A 6 21.98 36.56 -1.43
C LYS A 6 20.70 37.17 -2.00
N PRO A 7 20.50 37.18 -3.33
CA PRO A 7 19.26 37.67 -3.95
C PRO A 7 17.99 37.07 -3.31
N ASP A 8 18.07 35.81 -2.86
CA ASP A 8 17.00 35.10 -2.18
C ASP A 8 16.62 35.72 -0.82
N ASP A 9 17.59 36.30 -0.08
CA ASP A 9 17.36 36.93 1.22
C ASP A 9 16.61 38.25 1.06
N GLU A 10 16.96 39.04 0.04
CA GLU A 10 16.27 40.29 -0.30
C GLU A 10 14.84 40.04 -0.78
N LEU A 11 14.65 39.02 -1.63
CA LEU A 11 13.33 38.62 -2.10
C LEU A 11 12.45 38.10 -0.95
N SER A 12 13.03 37.32 -0.04
CA SER A 12 12.36 36.84 1.16
C SER A 12 11.90 38.00 2.07
N ALA A 13 12.76 39.01 2.24
CA ALA A 13 12.42 40.22 2.98
C ALA A 13 11.30 41.02 2.29
N ALA A 14 11.33 41.14 0.96
CA ALA A 14 10.28 41.79 0.17
C ALA A 14 8.92 41.07 0.31
N PHE A 15 8.89 39.75 0.22
CA PHE A 15 7.66 38.97 0.47
C PHE A 15 7.16 39.08 1.90
N ALA A 16 8.07 39.13 2.89
CA ALA A 16 7.71 39.35 4.28
C ALA A 16 7.08 40.73 4.51
N ALA A 17 7.59 41.76 3.83
CA ALA A 17 6.99 43.09 3.85
C ALA A 17 5.60 43.09 3.19
N ALA A 18 5.46 42.47 2.02
CA ALA A 18 4.19 42.38 1.30
C ALA A 18 3.08 41.68 2.11
N ARG A 19 3.41 40.60 2.84
CA ARG A 19 2.46 39.89 3.71
C ARG A 19 1.92 40.73 4.87
N ARG A 20 2.70 41.69 5.38
CA ARG A 20 2.27 42.57 6.49
C ARG A 20 1.22 43.59 6.06
N THR A 21 1.16 43.87 4.77
CA THR A 21 0.27 44.87 4.18
C THR A 21 -0.46 44.25 2.99
N ALA A 22 -1.14 43.14 3.23
CA ALA A 22 -1.92 42.47 2.19
C ALA A 22 -3.15 43.35 1.85
N PRO A 23 -3.25 43.89 0.62
CA PRO A 23 -4.45 44.60 0.21
C PRO A 23 -5.61 43.62 0.08
N GLU A 24 -6.79 44.02 0.55
CA GLU A 24 -8.00 43.22 0.40
C GLU A 24 -8.49 43.31 -1.06
N PRO A 25 -8.64 42.17 -1.76
CA PRO A 25 -9.13 42.18 -3.13
C PRO A 25 -10.59 42.61 -3.19
N ASP A 26 -10.94 43.29 -4.28
CA ASP A 26 -12.31 43.75 -4.51
C ASP A 26 -13.31 42.58 -4.58
N ALA A 27 -14.50 42.78 -4.03
CA ALA A 27 -15.52 41.74 -3.92
C ALA A 27 -16.00 41.26 -5.30
N ASP A 28 -16.14 42.18 -6.26
CA ASP A 28 -16.55 41.85 -7.63
C ASP A 28 -15.48 41.02 -8.35
N PHE A 29 -14.19 41.31 -8.08
CA PHE A 29 -13.09 40.50 -8.58
C PHE A 29 -13.13 39.08 -8.01
N LEU A 30 -13.30 38.92 -6.70
CA LEU A 30 -13.41 37.60 -6.06
C LEU A 30 -14.60 36.80 -6.60
N ALA A 31 -15.75 37.44 -6.80
CA ALA A 31 -16.93 36.79 -7.37
C ALA A 31 -16.66 36.24 -8.78
N ARG A 32 -15.92 36.99 -9.62
CA ARG A 32 -15.51 36.53 -10.95
C ARG A 32 -14.53 35.36 -10.89
N VAL A 33 -13.53 35.42 -10.00
CA VAL A 33 -12.57 34.33 -9.82
C VAL A 33 -13.26 33.05 -9.36
N LEU A 34 -14.21 33.15 -8.42
CA LEU A 34 -14.99 32.01 -7.95
C LEU A 34 -15.86 31.41 -9.06
N GLY A 35 -16.51 32.25 -9.87
CA GLY A 35 -17.29 31.77 -11.02
C GLY A 35 -16.44 31.05 -12.08
N ASP A 36 -15.23 31.56 -12.36
CA ASP A 36 -14.30 30.87 -13.27
C ASP A 36 -13.80 29.54 -12.67
N ALA A 37 -13.49 29.52 -11.37
CA ALA A 37 -13.09 28.32 -10.67
C ALA A 37 -14.19 27.24 -10.70
N GLU A 38 -15.45 27.61 -10.48
CA GLU A 38 -16.60 26.70 -10.59
C GLU A 38 -16.73 26.13 -12.01
N ALA A 39 -16.64 26.98 -13.04
CA ALA A 39 -16.68 26.53 -14.43
C ALA A 39 -15.50 25.60 -14.81
N VAL A 40 -14.33 25.76 -14.19
CA VAL A 40 -13.21 24.82 -14.34
C VAL A 40 -13.50 23.51 -13.61
N GLN A 41 -14.00 23.58 -12.38
CA GLN A 41 -14.34 22.39 -11.58
C GLN A 41 -15.40 21.53 -12.27
N ASP A 42 -16.44 22.15 -12.81
CA ASP A 42 -17.49 21.46 -13.55
C ASP A 42 -16.92 20.70 -14.75
N ARG A 43 -16.07 21.35 -15.56
CA ARG A 43 -15.42 20.71 -16.71
C ARG A 43 -14.53 19.54 -16.30
N LEU A 44 -13.78 19.68 -15.21
CA LEU A 44 -12.94 18.59 -14.70
C LEU A 44 -13.78 17.42 -14.18
N ASN A 45 -14.86 17.72 -13.46
CA ASN A 45 -15.81 16.71 -12.97
C ASN A 45 -16.47 15.96 -14.14
N GLU A 46 -16.95 16.68 -15.16
CA GLU A 46 -17.53 16.10 -16.37
C GLU A 46 -16.54 15.18 -17.09
N ALA A 47 -15.29 15.62 -17.26
CA ALA A 47 -14.22 14.82 -17.85
C ALA A 47 -13.92 13.56 -17.02
N GLU A 48 -13.90 13.67 -15.69
CA GLU A 48 -13.67 12.53 -14.80
C GLU A 48 -14.84 11.54 -14.84
N VAL A 49 -16.09 12.01 -14.86
CA VAL A 49 -17.27 11.14 -15.04
C VAL A 49 -17.20 10.43 -16.38
N ALA A 50 -16.88 11.14 -17.47
CA ALA A 50 -16.73 10.56 -18.80
C ALA A 50 -15.62 9.50 -18.84
N GLU A 51 -14.48 9.73 -18.19
CA GLU A 51 -13.38 8.76 -18.11
C GLU A 51 -13.77 7.52 -17.28
N ARG A 52 -14.43 7.71 -16.14
CA ARG A 52 -14.96 6.62 -15.30
C ARG A 52 -15.98 5.78 -16.05
N GLU A 53 -16.85 6.40 -16.83
CA GLU A 53 -17.79 5.68 -17.68
C GLU A 53 -17.08 4.92 -18.83
N ALA A 54 -16.12 5.55 -19.50
CA ALA A 54 -15.35 4.92 -20.56
C ALA A 54 -14.55 3.72 -20.04
N THR A 55 -13.95 3.83 -18.85
CA THR A 55 -13.24 2.73 -18.19
C THR A 55 -14.19 1.63 -17.72
N ARG A 56 -15.38 1.96 -17.18
CA ARG A 56 -16.42 0.95 -16.86
C ARG A 56 -16.88 0.19 -18.11
N ARG A 57 -17.16 0.89 -19.21
CA ARG A 57 -17.57 0.27 -20.49
C ARG A 57 -16.47 -0.65 -21.05
N ARG A 58 -15.20 -0.23 -20.97
CA ARG A 58 -14.05 -1.07 -21.34
C ARG A 58 -13.86 -2.27 -20.40
N GLY A 59 -14.03 -2.08 -19.09
CA GLY A 59 -13.92 -3.13 -18.07
C GLY A 59 -15.01 -4.19 -18.16
N ALA A 60 -16.26 -3.78 -18.45
CA ALA A 60 -17.37 -4.70 -18.67
C ALA A 60 -17.19 -5.57 -19.93
N ARG A 61 -16.43 -5.08 -20.92
CA ARG A 61 -16.07 -5.85 -22.12
C ARG A 61 -14.82 -6.72 -21.93
N ALA A 62 -13.96 -6.36 -20.97
CA ALA A 62 -12.71 -7.06 -20.63
C ALA A 62 -12.87 -8.07 -19.46
N SER A 63 -14.06 -8.19 -18.87
CA SER A 63 -14.34 -9.06 -17.71
C SER A 63 -14.38 -10.55 -18.04
N VAL A 64 -14.23 -10.93 -19.31
CA VAL A 64 -14.18 -12.34 -19.72
C VAL A 64 -12.74 -12.84 -19.63
N GLY A 65 -12.27 -13.17 -18.41
CA GLY A 65 -10.99 -13.85 -18.17
C GLY A 65 -10.22 -13.40 -16.93
N TRP A 66 -9.07 -14.03 -16.67
CA TRP A 66 -8.24 -13.78 -15.47
C TRP A 66 -7.76 -12.32 -15.34
N ARG A 67 -7.61 -11.63 -16.47
CA ARG A 67 -7.32 -10.18 -16.54
C ARG A 67 -8.44 -9.31 -15.97
N GLY A 68 -9.70 -9.75 -16.10
CA GLY A 68 -10.86 -9.11 -15.50
C GLY A 68 -10.86 -9.18 -13.97
N VAL A 69 -10.43 -10.32 -13.41
CA VAL A 69 -10.29 -10.50 -11.94
C VAL A 69 -9.23 -9.54 -11.37
N PHE A 70 -8.04 -9.47 -12.00
CA PHE A 70 -7.01 -8.51 -11.59
C PHE A 70 -7.46 -7.05 -11.73
N ARG A 71 -8.29 -6.74 -12.72
CA ARG A 71 -8.85 -5.38 -12.88
C ARG A 71 -9.93 -5.07 -11.84
N ALA A 72 -10.75 -6.06 -11.47
CA ALA A 72 -11.78 -5.93 -10.43
C ALA A 72 -11.16 -5.76 -9.03
N LEU A 73 -10.02 -6.38 -8.76
CA LEU A 73 -9.28 -6.22 -7.51
C LEU A 73 -8.63 -4.83 -7.35
N GLY A 74 -8.64 -3.98 -8.38
CA GLY A 74 -8.05 -2.63 -8.34
C GLY A 74 -6.85 -2.44 -9.28
N GLY A 75 -6.48 -3.45 -10.06
CA GLY A 75 -5.39 -3.36 -11.02
C GLY A 75 -4.00 -3.40 -10.37
N TRP A 76 -3.07 -2.58 -10.86
CA TRP A 76 -1.67 -2.57 -10.41
C TRP A 76 -1.46 -2.24 -8.92
N PRO A 77 -2.24 -1.31 -8.32
CA PRO A 77 -2.22 -1.08 -6.87
C PRO A 77 -2.53 -2.33 -6.05
N ALA A 78 -3.44 -3.19 -6.52
CA ALA A 78 -3.78 -4.43 -5.83
C ALA A 78 -2.62 -5.42 -5.83
N VAL A 79 -1.85 -5.48 -6.93
CA VAL A 79 -0.66 -6.33 -7.02
C VAL A 79 0.45 -5.81 -6.11
N THR A 80 0.68 -4.50 -6.07
CA THR A 80 1.67 -3.93 -5.14
C THR A 80 1.29 -4.17 -3.68
N GLY A 81 0.00 -4.10 -3.34
CA GLY A 81 -0.50 -4.44 -2.00
C GLY A 81 -0.31 -5.93 -1.67
N LEU A 82 -0.62 -6.82 -2.61
CA LEU A 82 -0.41 -8.26 -2.45
C LEU A 82 1.08 -8.61 -2.28
N SER A 83 1.96 -8.00 -3.07
CA SER A 83 3.40 -8.17 -2.94
C SER A 83 3.93 -7.65 -1.61
N ALA A 84 3.47 -6.48 -1.16
CA ALA A 84 3.83 -5.95 0.15
C ALA A 84 3.38 -6.89 1.28
N ALA A 85 2.13 -7.37 1.24
CA ALA A 85 1.61 -8.34 2.21
C ALA A 85 2.41 -9.65 2.23
N ALA A 86 2.82 -10.16 1.07
CA ALA A 86 3.66 -11.36 0.97
C ALA A 86 5.06 -11.14 1.58
N ILE A 87 5.69 -10.01 1.30
CA ILE A 87 7.00 -9.64 1.88
C ILE A 87 6.88 -9.45 3.39
N THR A 88 5.82 -8.80 3.88
CA THR A 88 5.56 -8.62 5.31
C THR A 88 5.31 -9.97 6.00
N GLY A 89 4.55 -10.87 5.38
CA GLY A 89 4.35 -12.23 5.88
C GLY A 89 5.65 -13.03 5.96
N LEU A 90 6.50 -12.93 4.93
CA LEU A 90 7.82 -13.56 4.93
C LEU A 90 8.71 -12.97 6.04
N TRP A 91 8.71 -11.65 6.22
CA TRP A 91 9.49 -10.98 7.26
C TRP A 91 9.06 -11.42 8.67
N LEU A 92 7.76 -11.49 8.93
CA LEU A 92 7.19 -11.98 10.19
C LEU A 92 7.46 -13.48 10.42
N GLY A 93 7.51 -14.30 9.37
CA GLY A 93 7.81 -15.72 9.47
C GLY A 93 9.27 -16.01 9.79
N VAL A 94 10.20 -15.23 9.23
CA VAL A 94 11.65 -15.40 9.47
C VAL A 94 12.07 -14.89 10.85
N ALA A 95 11.45 -13.82 11.34
CA ALA A 95 11.71 -13.26 12.67
C ALA A 95 10.43 -13.24 13.51
N PRO A 96 9.96 -14.42 13.98
CA PRO A 96 8.77 -14.47 14.81
C PRO A 96 9.02 -13.68 16.11
N PRO A 97 8.18 -12.69 16.44
CA PRO A 97 8.28 -12.00 17.72
C PRO A 97 7.99 -12.98 18.87
N ASP A 98 8.60 -12.76 20.03
CA ASP A 98 8.56 -13.69 21.19
C ASP A 98 7.14 -14.11 21.62
N GLY A 99 6.12 -13.28 21.36
CA GLY A 99 4.72 -13.61 21.66
C GLY A 99 4.05 -14.58 20.67
N VAL A 100 4.55 -14.70 19.44
CA VAL A 100 3.96 -15.55 18.38
C VAL A 100 4.38 -17.00 18.55
N SER A 101 5.63 -17.26 18.94
CA SER A 101 6.13 -18.62 19.22
C SER A 101 5.39 -19.26 20.40
N ALA A 102 5.17 -18.50 21.48
CA ALA A 102 4.39 -18.94 22.64
C ALA A 102 2.93 -19.26 22.28
N THR A 103 2.30 -18.43 21.45
CA THR A 103 0.91 -18.65 21.00
C THR A 103 0.81 -19.84 20.03
N ALA A 104 1.79 -20.02 19.14
CA ALA A 104 1.86 -21.16 18.23
C ALA A 104 2.01 -22.47 19.01
N GLN A 105 2.87 -22.52 20.03
CA GLN A 105 2.99 -23.69 20.92
C GLN A 105 1.70 -23.97 21.69
N LEU A 106 0.96 -22.94 22.09
CA LEU A 106 -0.30 -23.11 22.82
C LEU A 106 -1.45 -23.64 21.94
N VAL A 107 -1.46 -23.27 20.65
CA VAL A 107 -2.54 -23.61 19.71
C VAL A 107 -2.24 -24.88 18.91
N TRP A 108 -0.96 -25.16 18.64
CA TRP A 108 -0.49 -26.25 17.77
C TRP A 108 0.34 -27.30 18.52
N GLY A 109 0.62 -27.09 19.81
CA GLY A 109 1.43 -27.99 20.63
C GLY A 109 0.66 -29.21 21.13
N GLU A 110 0.61 -30.24 20.28
CA GLU A 110 0.69 -31.61 20.75
C GLU A 110 1.88 -32.27 20.03
N ASP A 111 3.06 -32.19 20.62
CA ASP A 111 4.19 -33.03 20.22
C ASP A 111 3.86 -34.48 20.64
N ILE A 112 3.16 -35.21 19.78
CA ILE A 112 3.03 -36.67 19.93
C ILE A 112 4.41 -37.27 19.64
N THR A 113 5.21 -37.35 20.69
CA THR A 113 6.48 -38.07 20.68
C THR A 113 6.19 -39.56 20.67
N LEU A 114 6.16 -40.16 19.48
CA LEU A 114 6.24 -41.62 19.33
C LEU A 114 7.65 -42.05 19.71
N ALA A 115 7.83 -42.47 20.97
CA ALA A 115 9.01 -43.20 21.38
C ALA A 115 9.03 -44.54 20.60
N LEU A 116 9.85 -44.61 19.56
CA LEU A 116 10.17 -45.87 18.88
C LEU A 116 10.92 -46.74 19.89
N GLN A 117 10.18 -47.55 20.65
CA GLN A 117 10.77 -48.54 21.54
C GLN A 117 11.29 -49.70 20.68
N PRO A 118 12.62 -49.90 20.58
CA PRO A 118 13.19 -50.99 19.81
C PRO A 118 13.19 -52.24 20.69
N ASP A 119 12.01 -52.80 20.94
CA ASP A 119 11.89 -54.13 21.55
C ASP A 119 10.91 -54.98 20.73
N ILE A 120 11.19 -55.07 19.42
CA ILE A 120 10.65 -56.13 18.57
C ILE A 120 11.81 -57.05 18.22
N GLY A 121 11.98 -58.03 19.10
CA GLY A 121 12.84 -59.21 19.04
C GLY A 121 13.67 -59.41 17.79
N THR A 122 14.96 -59.10 17.88
CA THR A 122 16.02 -59.66 17.03
C THR A 122 16.28 -61.15 17.27
N GLU A 123 15.46 -61.83 18.08
CA GLU A 123 15.56 -63.29 18.32
C GLU A 123 14.78 -64.16 17.31
N LEU A 124 14.17 -63.57 16.27
CA LEU A 124 13.44 -64.35 15.24
C LEU A 124 14.31 -64.81 14.06
N PHE A 125 15.62 -64.64 14.11
CA PHE A 125 16.54 -65.23 13.14
C PHE A 125 17.35 -66.31 13.85
N PRO A 126 16.93 -67.60 13.79
CA PRO A 126 17.76 -68.68 14.26
C PRO A 126 19.07 -68.69 13.45
N ASP A 127 20.19 -68.80 14.15
CA ASP A 127 21.50 -69.04 13.55
C ASP A 127 21.44 -70.34 12.74
N GLU A 128 21.33 -70.21 11.42
CA GLU A 128 21.51 -71.32 10.48
C GLU A 128 23.02 -71.61 10.41
N GLU A 129 23.46 -72.61 11.18
CA GLU A 129 24.84 -73.10 11.16
C GLU A 129 25.24 -73.66 9.79
N GLY A 130 26.47 -73.35 9.39
CA GLY A 130 27.22 -74.00 8.31
C GLY A 130 28.69 -74.09 8.67
#